data_AF-A0A3C2BTR8-F1
#
_entry.id   AF-A0A3C2BTR8-F1
#
_cell.length_a   1.000
_cell.length_b   1.000
_cell.length_c   1.000
_cell.angle_alpha   90.00
_cell.angle_beta   90.00
_cell.angle_gamma   90.00
#
_symmetry.space_group_name_H-M   'P 1'
#
loop_
_entity.id
_entity.type
_entity.pdbx_description
1 polymer ?
#
loop_
_entity_poly.entity_id
_entity_poly.type
_entity_poly.pdbx_seq_one_letter_code
_entity_poly.pdbx_strand_id
1 'polypeptide(L)'
;MAHNVVAERSMIRQTSEAIGAVPPAFTYYCTQRAAQLHLPEQESYKLNRLVEDLELPPLQHHDAGEDAAAAAHLAIRLAELTGIFDVHQLFPAMKPSPAKKARSTSA
;
A
#
# COMPACT_ATOMS: atom_id res chain seq x y z
N MET A 1 2.28 -5.55 0.12
CA MET A 1 2.49 -4.22 -0.50
C MET A 1 1.19 -3.81 -1.16
N ALA A 2 0.82 -2.53 -1.14
CA ALA A 2 -0.39 -2.02 -1.80
C ALA A 2 -0.28 -0.52 -2.11
N HIS A 3 -1.15 -0.03 -3.00
CA HIS A 3 -1.31 1.40 -3.22
C HIS A 3 -2.45 1.92 -2.33
N ASN A 4 -2.15 2.80 -1.38
CA ASN A 4 -3.06 3.20 -0.29
C ASN A 4 -3.44 2.08 0.70
N VAL A 5 -2.41 1.52 1.33
CA VAL A 5 -2.52 0.38 2.26
C VAL A 5 -3.44 0.58 3.48
N VAL A 6 -3.92 1.80 3.74
CA VAL A 6 -4.92 2.05 4.79
C VAL A 6 -6.22 1.30 4.46
N ALA A 7 -6.59 1.23 3.18
CA ALA A 7 -7.75 0.49 2.71
C ALA A 7 -7.58 -1.01 2.95
N GLU A 8 -6.47 -1.62 2.46
CA GLU A 8 -6.18 -3.05 2.63
C GLU A 8 -6.14 -3.45 4.10
N ARG A 9 -5.46 -2.67 4.95
CA ARG A 9 -5.41 -2.92 6.40
C ARG A 9 -6.79 -2.94 7.04
N SER A 10 -7.67 -2.06 6.56
CA SER A 10 -9.04 -2.00 7.06
C SER A 10 -9.85 -3.21 6.63
N MET A 11 -9.72 -3.64 5.37
CA MET A 11 -10.39 -4.84 4.86
C MET A 11 -9.88 -6.10 5.57
N ILE A 12 -8.57 -6.34 5.60
CA ILE A 12 -7.97 -7.52 6.24
C ILE A 12 -8.44 -7.65 7.69
N ARG A 13 -8.45 -6.55 8.43
CA ARG A 13 -8.93 -6.54 9.81
C ARG A 13 -10.42 -6.91 9.88
N GLN A 14 -11.28 -6.22 9.13
CA GLN A 14 -12.72 -6.42 9.17
C GLN A 14 -13.12 -7.83 8.73
N THR A 15 -12.50 -8.36 7.69
CA THR A 15 -12.78 -9.71 7.20
C THR A 15 -12.29 -10.77 8.17
N SER A 16 -11.11 -10.57 8.79
CA SER A 16 -10.62 -11.46 9.86
C SER A 16 -11.58 -11.46 11.06
N GLU A 17 -12.00 -10.28 11.51
CA GLU A 17 -12.99 -10.13 12.59
C GLU A 17 -14.31 -10.84 12.24
N ALA A 18 -14.81 -10.70 11.01
CA ALA A 18 -16.07 -11.30 10.58
C ALA A 18 -16.07 -12.83 10.57
N ILE A 19 -14.91 -13.46 10.37
CA ILE A 19 -14.76 -14.92 10.39
C ILE A 19 -14.18 -15.46 11.70
N GLY A 20 -14.01 -14.60 12.72
CA GLY A 20 -13.42 -14.99 14.00
C GLY A 20 -11.92 -15.30 13.95
N ALA A 21 -11.22 -14.81 12.92
CA ALA A 21 -9.77 -14.96 12.77
C ALA A 21 -9.02 -13.76 13.36
N VAL A 22 -7.80 -14.01 13.83
CA VAL A 22 -6.86 -12.94 14.17
C VAL A 22 -6.17 -12.49 12.88
N PRO A 23 -6.20 -11.19 12.52
CA PRO A 23 -5.52 -10.71 11.33
C PRO A 23 -4.01 -10.94 11.46
N PRO A 24 -3.32 -11.43 10.41
CA PRO A 24 -1.89 -11.66 10.46
C PRO A 24 -1.10 -10.38 10.72
N ALA A 25 0.04 -10.50 11.41
CA ALA A 25 0.96 -9.40 11.70
C ALA A 25 1.80 -9.04 10.46
N PHE A 26 1.16 -8.49 9.43
CA PHE A 26 1.85 -8.08 8.21
C PHE A 26 2.67 -6.81 8.40
N THR A 27 3.86 -6.81 7.80
CA THR A 27 4.56 -5.56 7.44
C THR A 27 3.90 -4.99 6.18
N TYR A 28 3.47 -3.74 6.26
CA TYR A 28 2.81 -3.07 5.17
C TYR A 28 3.76 -2.08 4.49
N TYR A 29 3.70 -2.06 3.16
CA TYR A 29 4.44 -1.13 2.30
C TYR A 29 3.43 -0.42 1.41
N CYS A 30 3.39 0.91 1.50
CA CYS A 30 2.43 1.75 0.79
C CYS A 30 3.11 2.49 -0.35
N THR A 31 2.83 2.11 -1.60
CA THR A 31 3.47 2.72 -2.78
C THR A 31 3.02 4.15 -3.01
N GLN A 32 1.81 4.51 -2.59
CA GLN A 32 1.37 5.90 -2.55
C GLN A 32 2.27 6.76 -1.65
N ARG A 33 2.64 6.27 -0.46
CA ARG A 33 3.52 7.01 0.46
C ARG A 33 4.97 7.04 -0.03
N ALA A 34 5.44 5.96 -0.66
CA ALA A 34 6.74 5.95 -1.30
C ALA A 34 6.80 6.97 -2.45
N ALA A 35 5.76 7.05 -3.28
CA ALA A 35 5.65 8.05 -4.33
C ALA A 35 5.63 9.48 -3.74
N GLN A 36 4.86 9.73 -2.69
CA GLN A 36 4.85 11.03 -1.99
C GLN A 36 6.22 11.45 -1.43
N LEU A 37 7.03 10.47 -1.02
CA LEU A 37 8.36 10.74 -0.50
C LEU A 37 9.36 11.06 -1.63
N HIS A 38 9.31 10.30 -2.72
CA HIS A 38 10.35 10.32 -3.75
C HIS A 38 10.01 11.15 -4.99
N LEU A 39 8.73 11.50 -5.18
CA LEU A 39 8.23 12.30 -6.31
C LEU A 39 7.47 13.55 -5.78
N PRO A 40 8.11 14.44 -5.00
CA PRO A 40 7.41 15.52 -4.29
C PRO A 40 6.66 16.49 -5.21
N GLU A 41 7.12 16.64 -6.46
CA GLU A 41 6.53 17.54 -7.46
C GLU A 41 5.34 16.92 -8.22
N GLN A 42 4.94 15.68 -7.89
CA GLN A 42 3.85 15.02 -8.61
C GLN A 42 2.49 15.64 -8.28
N GLU A 43 1.72 15.99 -9.32
CA GLU A 43 0.40 16.60 -9.18
C GLU A 43 -0.64 15.68 -8.53
N SER A 44 -0.52 14.36 -8.75
CA SER A 44 -1.43 13.37 -8.20
C SER A 44 -0.72 12.07 -7.82
N TYR A 45 -1.11 11.53 -6.67
CA TYR A 45 -0.61 10.23 -6.19
C TYR A 45 -1.67 9.13 -6.33
N LYS A 46 -2.63 9.28 -7.23
CA LYS A 46 -3.54 8.18 -7.59
C LYS A 46 -2.80 7.17 -8.44
N LEU A 47 -3.07 5.88 -8.25
CA LEU A 47 -2.35 4.80 -8.93
C LEU A 47 -2.37 4.97 -10.46
N ASN A 48 -3.55 5.20 -11.04
CA ASN A 48 -3.69 5.36 -12.48
C ASN A 48 -2.90 6.56 -13.04
N ARG A 49 -2.81 7.66 -12.30
CA ARG A 49 -2.00 8.82 -12.71
C ARG A 49 -0.51 8.53 -12.62
N LEU A 50 -0.05 7.93 -11.53
CA LEU A 50 1.36 7.52 -11.40
C LEU A 50 1.76 6.48 -12.47
N VAL A 51 0.85 5.58 -12.86
CA VAL A 51 1.08 4.63 -13.95
C VAL A 51 1.25 5.36 -15.28
N GLU A 52 0.38 6.32 -15.58
CA GLU A 52 0.43 7.14 -16.78
C GLU A 52 1.71 8.02 -16.81
N ASP A 53 1.93 8.81 -15.76
CA ASP A 53 3.02 9.79 -15.67
C ASP A 53 4.42 9.14 -15.70
N LEU A 54 4.54 7.90 -15.24
CA LEU A 54 5.80 7.15 -15.21
C LEU A 54 5.93 6.13 -16.35
N GLU A 55 4.99 6.16 -17.31
CA GLU A 55 4.96 5.27 -18.49
C GLU A 55 5.01 3.78 -18.11
N LEU A 56 4.30 3.40 -17.04
CA LEU A 56 4.18 2.02 -16.57
C LEU A 56 3.13 1.24 -17.39
N PRO A 57 3.14 -0.10 -17.33
CA PRO A 57 2.10 -0.90 -17.97
C PRO A 57 0.68 -0.42 -17.59
N PRO A 58 -0.21 -0.16 -18.57
CA PRO A 58 -1.50 0.47 -18.32
C PRO A 58 -2.46 -0.47 -17.60
N LEU A 59 -3.18 0.06 -16.62
CA LEU A 59 -4.31 -0.62 -15.97
C LEU A 59 -5.46 -0.78 -16.99
N GLN A 60 -5.80 -2.01 -17.35
CA GLN A 60 -6.87 -2.26 -18.33
C GLN A 60 -8.24 -2.30 -17.65
N HIS A 61 -8.31 -2.91 -16.47
CA HIS A 61 -9.52 -3.02 -15.66
C HIS A 61 -9.17 -2.75 -14.19
N HIS A 62 -10.16 -2.30 -13.42
CA HIS A 62 -10.02 -2.15 -11.97
C HIS A 62 -10.22 -3.50 -11.26
N ASP A 63 -9.39 -4.50 -11.59
CA ASP A 63 -9.32 -5.73 -10.80
C ASP A 63 -8.16 -5.68 -9.81
N ALA A 64 -8.34 -6.34 -8.66
CA ALA A 64 -7.40 -6.28 -7.55
C ALA A 64 -6.00 -6.83 -7.90
N GLY A 65 -5.92 -7.74 -8.87
CA GLY A 65 -4.66 -8.28 -9.38
C GLY A 65 -3.89 -7.25 -10.20
N GLU A 66 -4.57 -6.53 -11.09
CA GLU A 66 -3.97 -5.43 -11.86
C GLU A 66 -3.48 -4.31 -10.92
N ASP A 67 -4.29 -3.90 -9.94
CA ASP A 67 -3.88 -2.89 -8.95
C ASP A 67 -2.63 -3.33 -8.15
N ALA A 68 -2.56 -4.62 -7.78
CA ALA A 68 -1.40 -5.18 -7.09
C ALA A 68 -0.15 -5.21 -7.98
N ALA A 69 -0.29 -5.59 -9.25
CA ALA A 69 0.80 -5.60 -10.22
C ALA A 69 1.31 -4.17 -10.49
N ALA A 70 0.42 -3.21 -10.70
CA ALA A 70 0.78 -1.81 -10.90
C ALA A 70 1.47 -1.22 -9.65
N ALA A 71 1.02 -1.56 -8.45
CA ALA A 71 1.73 -1.17 -7.23
C ALA A 71 3.16 -1.73 -7.18
N ALA A 72 3.36 -2.99 -7.58
CA ALA A 72 4.69 -3.59 -7.65
C ALA A 72 5.58 -2.92 -8.71
N HIS A 73 5.06 -2.68 -9.91
CA HIS A 73 5.78 -1.95 -10.96
C HIS A 73 6.18 -0.55 -10.52
N LEU A 74 5.27 0.16 -9.85
CA LEU A 74 5.55 1.47 -9.28
C LEU A 74 6.69 1.39 -8.24
N ALA A 75 6.70 0.40 -7.36
CA ALA A 75 7.78 0.22 -6.39
C ALA A 75 9.14 0.00 -7.06
N ILE A 76 9.18 -0.85 -8.10
CA ILE A 76 10.40 -1.09 -8.88
C ILE A 76 10.86 0.20 -9.56
N ARG A 77 9.93 0.94 -10.17
CA ARG A 77 10.25 2.20 -10.85
C ARG A 77 10.79 3.25 -9.88
N LEU A 78 10.22 3.36 -8.68
CA LEU A 78 10.75 4.24 -7.63
C LEU A 78 12.16 3.81 -7.19
N ALA A 79 12.43 2.51 -7.08
CA ALA A 79 13.77 2.00 -6.78
C ALA A 79 14.78 2.40 -7.85
N GLU A 80 14.43 2.27 -9.14
CA GLU A 80 15.27 2.69 -10.26
C GLU A 80 15.55 4.19 -10.25
N LEU A 81 14.52 5.03 -10.03
CA LEU A 81 14.64 6.48 -10.03
C LEU A 81 15.50 7.00 -8.88
N THR A 82 15.43 6.34 -7.71
CA THR A 82 16.13 6.76 -6.49
C THR A 82 17.49 6.08 -6.30
N GLY A 83 17.73 4.95 -6.98
CA GLY A 83 18.87 4.07 -6.74
C GLY A 83 18.77 3.28 -5.43
N ILE A 84 17.62 3.26 -4.76
CA ILE A 84 17.41 2.56 -3.48
C ILE A 84 16.81 1.19 -3.74
N PHE A 85 17.61 0.13 -3.53
CA PHE A 85 17.19 -1.27 -3.74
C PHE A 85 16.90 -2.06 -2.46
N ASP A 86 16.91 -1.38 -1.31
CA ASP A 86 16.46 -1.95 -0.04
C ASP A 86 15.00 -1.55 0.22
N VAL A 87 14.13 -2.53 0.42
CA VAL A 87 12.68 -2.31 0.60
C VAL A 87 12.34 -1.56 1.90
N HIS A 88 13.17 -1.66 2.93
CA HIS A 88 12.97 -0.92 4.18
C HIS A 88 13.41 0.54 4.06
N GLN A 89 14.36 0.83 3.17
CA GLN A 89 14.81 2.20 2.89
C GLN A 89 13.93 2.90 1.86
N LEU A 90 13.42 2.17 0.87
CA LEU A 90 12.58 2.73 -0.19
C LEU A 90 11.23 3.22 0.35
N PHE A 91 10.68 2.55 1.35
CA PHE A 91 9.38 2.89 1.91
C PHE A 91 9.52 3.62 3.26
N PRO A 92 8.77 4.71 3.48
CA PRO A 92 8.76 5.35 4.78
C PRO A 92 8.20 4.41 5.85
N ALA A 93 8.76 4.50 7.06
CA ALA A 93 8.31 3.73 8.21
C ALA A 93 6.80 3.94 8.42
N MET A 94 6.05 2.84 8.36
CA MET A 94 4.62 2.88 8.65
C MET A 94 4.40 2.77 10.15
N LYS A 95 3.75 3.79 10.75
CA LYS A 95 3.28 3.68 12.12
C LYS A 95 2.37 2.44 12.27
N PRO A 96 2.57 1.61 13.30
CA PRO A 96 1.63 0.53 13.61
C PRO A 96 0.23 1.11 13.78
N SER A 97 -0.79 0.36 13.35
CA SER A 97 -2.17 0.79 13.57
C SER A 97 -2.39 0.77 15.08
N PRO A 98 -3.12 1.74 15.64
CA PRO A 98 -3.48 1.68 17.05
C PRO A 98 -4.21 0.35 17.31
N ALA A 99 -3.71 -0.41 18.28
CA ALA A 99 -4.43 -1.59 18.77
C ALA A 99 -5.77 -1.10 19.33
N LYS A 100 -6.89 -1.68 18.88
CA LYS A 100 -8.17 -1.43 19.55
C LYS A 100 -8.14 -2.12 20.92
N LYS A 101 -8.54 -1.38 21.96
CA LYS A 101 -8.89 -1.96 23.25
C LYS A 101 -9.91 -3.07 23.02
N ALA A 102 -9.66 -4.26 23.59
CA ALA A 102 -10.62 -5.35 23.58
C ALA A 102 -11.98 -4.83 24.04
N ARG A 103 -13.03 -5.05 23.23
CA ARG A 103 -14.40 -4.78 23.68
C ARG A 103 -14.67 -5.74 24.83
N SER A 104 -14.88 -5.20 26.03
CA SER A 104 -15.43 -5.98 27.14
C SER A 104 -16.82 -6.44 26.73
N THR A 105 -16.95 -7.73 26.45
CA THR A 105 -18.26 -8.38 26.44
C THR A 105 -18.74 -8.43 27.89
N SER A 106 -19.57 -7.46 28.29
CA SER A 106 -20.41 -7.65 29.47
C SER A 106 -21.48 -8.67 29.10
N ALA A 107 -21.45 -9.80 29.81
CA ALA A 107 -22.49 -10.82 29.82
C ALA A 107 -23.70 -10.33 30.63
#